data_AF-B7GPN9-F1
#
_entry.id   AF-B7GPN9-F1
#
_cell.length_a   1.000
_cell.length_b   1.000
_cell.length_c   1.000
_cell.angle_alpha   90.00
_cell.angle_beta   90.00
_cell.angle_gamma   90.00
#
_symmetry.space_group_name_H-M   'P 1'
#
loop_
_entity.id
_entity.type
_entity.pdbx_description
1 polymer ?
#
loop_
_entity_poly.entity_id
_entity_poly.type
_entity_poly.pdbx_seq_one_letter_code
_entity_poly.pdbx_strand_id
1 'polypeptide(L)' 'MNGLNETAFERRFRRADMKDLPTILRNHEHARELMAANGNPTQWGHTFPRGEVVRNDIAKRRTLSSAVASSRW' A
#
# COMPACT_ATOMS: atom_id res chain seq x y z
N MET A 1 14.36 -20.48 -26.11
CA MET A 1 13.72 -20.71 -24.80
C MET A 1 13.72 -19.40 -24.02
N ASN A 2 12.51 -18.83 -23.90
CA ASN A 2 12.00 -17.76 -23.04
C ASN A 2 12.95 -17.05 -22.05
N GLY A 3 13.43 -15.87 -22.44
CA GLY A 3 13.88 -14.81 -21.53
C GLY A 3 12.85 -13.69 -21.55
N LEU A 4 11.78 -13.84 -20.76
CA LEU A 4 10.58 -12.99 -20.82
C LEU A 4 10.86 -11.59 -20.27
N ASN A 5 10.25 -10.62 -20.94
CA ASN A 5 10.14 -9.20 -20.64
C ASN A 5 9.61 -8.93 -19.23
N GLU A 6 10.48 -8.96 -18.22
CA GLU A 6 10.14 -8.51 -16.87
C GLU A 6 10.13 -6.98 -16.83
N THR A 7 8.91 -6.43 -16.85
CA THR A 7 8.68 -4.98 -16.86
C THR A 7 9.31 -4.33 -15.63
N ALA A 8 9.77 -3.07 -15.75
CA ALA A 8 10.35 -2.33 -14.63
C ALA A 8 9.41 -2.19 -13.41
N PHE A 9 8.10 -2.41 -13.62
CA PHE A 9 7.08 -2.44 -12.58
C PHE A 9 7.24 -3.65 -11.65
N GLU A 10 7.42 -4.86 -12.19
CA GLU A 10 7.62 -6.10 -11.42
C GLU A 10 8.90 -6.04 -10.58
N ARG A 11 9.94 -5.34 -11.05
CA ARG A 11 11.18 -5.13 -10.28
C ARG A 11 11.04 -4.19 -9.08
N ARG A 12 9.98 -3.36 -9.05
CA ARG A 12 9.78 -2.33 -8.01
C ARG A 12 8.69 -2.68 -7.00
N PHE A 13 7.78 -3.58 -7.36
CA PHE A 13 6.66 -3.96 -6.50
C PHE A 13 6.62 -5.46 -6.29
N ARG A 14 6.28 -5.87 -5.07
CA ARG A 14 6.06 -7.27 -4.70
C ARG A 14 4.73 -7.43 -3.99
N ARG A 15 4.24 -8.67 -3.88
CA ARG A 15 3.13 -8.96 -2.95
C ARG A 15 3.54 -8.57 -1.54
N ALA A 16 2.65 -7.84 -0.87
CA ALA A 16 2.85 -7.45 0.51
C ALA A 16 2.80 -8.69 1.42
N ASP A 17 3.59 -8.64 2.49
CA ASP A 17 3.59 -9.61 3.57
C ASP A 17 3.11 -8.90 4.85
N MET A 18 2.73 -9.65 5.90
CA MET A 18 2.25 -9.09 7.15
C MET A 18 3.25 -8.16 7.84
N LYS A 19 4.56 -8.34 7.60
CA LYS A 19 5.58 -7.39 8.06
C LYS A 19 5.45 -5.98 7.44
N ASP A 20 4.78 -5.86 6.29
CA ASP A 20 4.55 -4.58 5.61
C ASP A 20 3.33 -3.82 6.17
N LEU A 21 2.50 -4.47 7.01
CA LEU A 21 1.27 -3.90 7.54
C LEU A 21 1.48 -2.53 8.23
N PRO A 22 2.48 -2.33 9.11
CA PRO A 22 2.67 -1.04 9.76
C PRO A 22 2.93 0.10 8.76
N THR A 23 3.76 -0.15 7.75
CA THR A 23 4.07 0.82 6.69
C THR A 23 2.84 1.14 5.85
N ILE A 24 2.06 0.11 5.48
CA ILE A 24 0.84 0.29 4.69
C ILE A 24 -0.19 1.12 5.47
N LEU A 25 -0.37 0.86 6.77
CA LEU A 25 -1.30 1.63 7.61
C LEU A 25 -0.87 3.09 7.73
N ARG A 26 0.43 3.37 7.91
CA ARG A 26 0.97 4.73 7.93
C ARG A 26 0.72 5.47 6.61
N ASN A 27 0.87 4.80 5.47
CA ASN A 27 0.58 5.41 4.17
C ASN A 27 -0.91 5.79 4.02
N HIS A 28 -1.82 4.96 4.54
CA HIS A 28 -3.25 5.28 4.53
C HIS A 28 -3.58 6.45 5.46
N GLU A 29 -2.91 6.57 6.61
CA GLU A 29 -3.04 7.72 7.49
C GLU A 29 -2.63 9.02 6.81
N HIS A 30 -1.44 9.04 6.20
CA HIS A 30 -0.99 10.21 5.46
C HIS A 30 -1.93 10.56 4.29
N ALA A 31 -2.44 9.56 3.57
CA ALA A 31 -3.42 9.78 2.51
C ALA A 31 -4.72 10.41 3.05
N ARG A 32 -5.19 10.02 4.24
CA ARG A 32 -6.35 10.64 4.90
C ARG A 32 -6.12 12.11 5.21
N GLU A 33 -4.95 12.43 5.76
CA GLU A 33 -4.57 13.82 6.05
C GLU A 33 -4.56 14.67 4.77
N LEU A 34 -3.95 14.16 3.71
CA LEU A 34 -3.90 14.84 2.42
C LEU A 34 -5.30 15.05 1.81
N MET A 35 -6.17 14.05 1.87
CA MET A 35 -7.55 14.20 1.38
C MET A 35 -8.35 15.21 2.18
N ALA A 36 -8.22 15.21 3.51
CA ALA A 36 -8.87 16.20 4.36
C ALA A 36 -8.37 17.62 4.05
N ALA A 37 -7.06 17.80 3.90
CA ALA A 37 -6.44 19.08 3.53
C ALA A 37 -6.92 19.59 2.16
N ASN A 38 -7.19 18.68 1.22
CA ASN A 38 -7.61 19.01 -0.14
C ASN A 38 -9.14 19.10 -0.31
N GLY A 39 -9.91 19.22 0.77
CA GLY A 39 -11.36 19.43 0.71
C GLY A 39 -12.19 18.16 0.49
N ASN A 40 -11.61 16.97 0.69
CA ASN A 40 -12.30 15.69 0.61
C ASN A 40 -12.14 14.86 1.91
N PRO A 41 -12.57 15.38 3.07
CA PRO A 41 -12.36 14.70 4.35
C PRO A 41 -13.20 13.43 4.52
N THR A 42 -14.29 13.27 3.76
CA THR A 42 -15.28 12.20 3.99
C THR A 42 -14.98 10.91 3.22
N GLN A 43 -14.17 10.96 2.14
CA GLN A 43 -13.94 9.78 1.29
C GLN A 43 -13.40 8.59 2.07
N TRP A 44 -12.36 8.76 2.88
CA TRP A 44 -11.88 7.73 3.81
C TRP A 44 -12.10 8.09 5.28
N GLY A 45 -12.64 9.29 5.55
CA GLY A 45 -12.86 9.77 6.92
C GLY A 45 -11.58 9.72 7.73
N HIS A 46 -11.72 9.34 9.00
CA HIS A 46 -10.58 9.11 9.91
C HIS A 46 -10.23 7.63 10.09
N THR A 47 -11.00 6.74 9.49
CA THR A 47 -11.03 5.32 9.89
C THR A 47 -10.78 4.35 8.75
N PHE A 48 -11.06 4.74 7.50
CA PHE A 48 -10.90 3.84 6.37
C PHE A 48 -9.52 3.97 5.68
N PRO A 49 -9.02 2.88 5.09
CA PRO A 49 -9.43 1.50 5.37
C PRO A 49 -9.10 1.10 6.81
N ARG A 50 -9.99 0.29 7.43
CA ARG A 50 -9.75 -0.27 8.76
C ARG A 50 -8.58 -1.24 8.70
N GLY A 51 -7.83 -1.35 9.80
CA GLY A 51 -6.69 -2.27 9.86
C GLY A 51 -7.03 -3.73 9.53
N GLU A 52 -8.25 -4.18 9.83
CA GLU A 52 -8.72 -5.51 9.48
C GLU A 52 -8.87 -5.71 7.96
N VAL A 53 -9.34 -4.70 7.23
CA VAL A 53 -9.46 -4.76 5.76
C VAL A 53 -8.08 -4.95 5.14
N VAL A 54 -7.11 -4.14 5.59
CA VAL A 54 -5.72 -4.22 5.11
C VAL A 54 -5.10 -5.58 5.43
N ARG A 55 -5.31 -6.11 6.64
CA ARG A 55 -4.85 -7.46 7.01
C ARG A 55 -5.44 -8.54 6.10
N ASN A 56 -6.75 -8.49 5.86
CA ASN A 56 -7.42 -9.43 4.98
C ASN A 56 -6.92 -9.32 3.53
N ASP A 57 -6.62 -8.13 3.03
CA ASP A 57 -6.10 -7.93 1.68
C ASP A 57 -4.64 -8.42 1.54
N ILE A 58 -3.80 -8.25 2.55
CA ILE A 58 -2.47 -8.86 2.61
C ILE A 58 -2.61 -10.39 2.61
N ALA A 59 -3.44 -10.96 3.48
CA ALA A 59 -3.66 -12.40 3.57
C ALA A 59 -4.18 -13.00 2.24
N LYS A 60 -5.06 -12.28 1.54
CA LYS A 60 -5.59 -12.68 0.22
C LYS A 60 -4.67 -12.32 -0.95
N ARG A 61 -3.45 -11.84 -0.67
CA ARG A 61 -2.45 -11.42 -1.66
C ARG A 61 -2.96 -10.32 -2.62
N ARG A 62 -3.88 -9.48 -2.17
CA ARG A 62 -4.46 -8.36 -2.95
C ARG A 62 -3.64 -7.09 -2.86
N THR A 63 -2.79 -6.96 -1.83
CA THR A 63 -1.95 -5.78 -1.61
C THR A 63 -0.55 -5.94 -2.22
N LEU A 64 -0.05 -4.86 -2.81
CA LEU A 64 1.35 -4.74 -3.26
C LEU A 64 2.12 -3.82 -2.31
N SER A 65 3.40 -4.10 -2.12
CA SER A 65 4.36 -3.29 -1.37
C SER A 65 5.61 -3.07 -2.22
N SER A 66 6.37 -2.02 -1.90
CA SER A 66 7.65 -1.78 -2.57
C SER A 66 8.60 -2.95 -2.35
N ALA A 67 9.19 -3.46 -3.43
CA ALA A 67 10.25 -4.46 -3.39
C ALA A 67 11.60 -3.84 -3.02
N VAL A 68 11.76 -2.53 -3.24
CA VAL A 68 12.93 -1.75 -2.84
C VAL A 68 12.67 -1.17 -1.46
N ALA A 69 13.66 -1.24 -0.56
CA ALA A 69 13.60 -0.55 0.73
C ALA A 69 13.23 0.91 0.45
N SER A 70 12.08 1.35 0.97
CA SER A 70 11.57 2.69 0.75
C SER A 70 12.47 3.69 1.48
N SER A 71 13.64 3.94 0.91
CA SER A 71 14.49 5.05 1.29
C SER A 71 13.75 6.30 0.86
N ARG A 72 13.25 7.04 1.87
CA ARG A 72 12.74 8.41 1.78
C ARG A 72 11.24 8.52 1.48
N TRP A 73 10.48 8.69 2.56
CA TRP A 73 9.33 9.59 2.68
C TRP A 73 9.37 10.15 4.08
#